data_AF-A0A367KVZ1-F1
#
_entry.id   AF-A0A367KVZ1-F1
#
_cell.length_a   1.000
_cell.length_b   1.000
_cell.length_c   1.000
_cell.angle_alpha   90.00
_cell.angle_beta   90.00
_cell.angle_gamma   90.00
#
_symmetry.space_group_name_H-M   'P 1'
#
loop_
_entity.id
_entity.type
_entity.pdbx_description
1 polymer ?
#
loop_
_entity_poly.entity_id
_entity_poly.type
_entity_poly.pdbx_seq_one_letter_code
_entity_poly.pdbx_strand_id
1 'polypeptide(L)'
;MSSSSQTWSLQQLFGFLDQNKDGIIDLHDIIAVCNSPMAHVDQEILMDLQTKLSNQLNEKQLSFSDFVTLLYNHSIVDQIQSEHLGKVMTIVVTHTTTPKEGLFSSDTLKHLMAGAVAGALSRTVVSPMERMKILFQIQGPQTASAYSGIWSTLNKIWKEEGFKGFMRGNGTNVIRMIPYSASQFAAYEQFKSMLIKNDKKDLDTPSRLLAGALAGTVSVACTYPLDLVRTRLSIQSAIFKLESNKRLPGIWPTMSHIYRTEGGVRGLYRGLWPTTLGVAPYVALNFQCYEVLKSYLIPVEDASQGNIRKLFCGALAGSIAQTIIYPLDVLRRRFQVSGMNNMDYKYNGTWDALKTMTQKEGFKSLYRGLLPNYLKVAPAMGVTFYSYELCKEIMHAK
;
A
#
# COMPACT_ATOMS: atom_id res chain seq x y z
N MET A 1 -22.67 -35.24 -53.81
CA MET A 1 -23.71 -34.19 -53.84
C MET A 1 -23.15 -33.02 -53.05
N SER A 2 -22.88 -31.90 -53.72
CA SER A 2 -22.28 -30.71 -53.13
C SER A 2 -23.20 -30.10 -52.07
N SER A 3 -22.75 -30.06 -50.81
CA SER A 3 -23.42 -29.28 -49.76
C SER A 3 -23.31 -27.81 -50.12
N SER A 4 -24.43 -27.22 -50.57
CA SER A 4 -24.54 -25.78 -50.76
C SER A 4 -24.26 -25.09 -49.41
N SER A 5 -23.17 -24.33 -49.32
CA SER A 5 -22.88 -23.48 -48.17
C SER A 5 -23.96 -22.40 -48.08
N GLN A 6 -24.93 -22.59 -47.18
CA GLN A 6 -25.96 -21.59 -46.91
C GLN A 6 -25.30 -20.40 -46.21
N THR A 7 -25.33 -19.24 -46.84
CA THR A 7 -24.92 -17.98 -46.22
C THR A 7 -26.05 -17.49 -45.31
N TRP A 8 -25.74 -17.20 -44.05
CA TRP A 8 -26.72 -16.73 -43.07
C TRP A 8 -26.59 -15.21 -42.88
N SER A 9 -27.73 -14.52 -42.80
CA SER A 9 -27.76 -13.13 -42.32
C SER A 9 -27.59 -13.07 -40.79
N LEU A 10 -27.13 -11.94 -40.24
CA LEU A 10 -26.99 -11.76 -38.79
C LEU A 10 -28.30 -11.99 -38.02
N GLN A 11 -29.45 -11.62 -38.61
CA GLN A 11 -30.77 -11.90 -38.02
C GLN A 11 -31.14 -13.38 -38.07
N GLN A 12 -30.78 -14.09 -39.15
CA GLN A 12 -30.99 -15.54 -39.25
C GLN A 12 -30.11 -16.31 -38.26
N LEU A 13 -28.86 -15.87 -38.08
CA LEU A 13 -27.92 -16.44 -37.11
C LEU A 13 -28.38 -16.17 -35.68
N PHE A 14 -28.81 -14.96 -35.36
CA PHE A 14 -29.36 -14.64 -34.04
C PHE A 14 -30.62 -15.47 -33.76
N GLY A 15 -31.57 -15.53 -34.69
CA GLY A 15 -32.78 -16.33 -34.54
C GLY A 15 -32.57 -17.85 -34.57
N PHE A 16 -31.41 -18.32 -35.02
CA PHE A 16 -31.00 -19.71 -34.87
C PHE A 16 -30.42 -19.98 -33.47
N LEU A 17 -29.68 -19.02 -32.92
CA LEU A 17 -29.09 -19.12 -31.60
C LEU A 17 -30.13 -18.94 -30.50
N ASP A 18 -31.09 -18.03 -30.66
CA ASP A 18 -32.25 -17.80 -29.77
C ASP A 18 -33.33 -18.87 -30.02
N GLN A 19 -33.27 -19.99 -29.29
CA GLN A 19 -34.18 -21.14 -29.47
C GLN A 19 -35.54 -20.88 -28.84
N ASN A 20 -35.57 -20.14 -27.73
CA ASN A 20 -36.80 -19.85 -27.00
C ASN A 20 -37.59 -18.64 -27.59
N LYS A 21 -36.97 -17.88 -28.51
CA LYS A 21 -37.50 -16.69 -29.22
C LYS A 21 -37.87 -15.53 -28.30
N ASP A 22 -37.16 -15.37 -27.19
CA ASP A 22 -37.37 -14.28 -26.24
C ASP A 22 -36.62 -12.98 -26.63
N GLY A 23 -35.82 -13.02 -27.70
CA GLY A 23 -35.03 -11.89 -28.19
C GLY A 23 -33.71 -11.70 -27.45
N ILE A 24 -33.31 -12.66 -26.62
CA ILE A 24 -32.11 -12.69 -25.81
C ILE A 24 -31.40 -14.02 -26.07
N ILE A 25 -30.07 -14.01 -26.21
CA ILE A 25 -29.30 -15.26 -26.23
C ILE A 25 -28.80 -15.51 -24.80
N ASP A 26 -29.24 -16.60 -24.20
CA ASP A 26 -28.81 -17.06 -22.88
C ASP A 26 -28.05 -18.41 -22.92
N LEU A 27 -27.68 -18.91 -21.74
CA LEU A 27 -26.95 -20.18 -21.60
C LEU A 27 -27.80 -21.40 -22.01
N HIS A 28 -29.12 -21.35 -21.79
CA HIS A 28 -30.05 -22.43 -22.11
C HIS A 28 -30.21 -22.56 -23.63
N ASP A 29 -30.27 -21.44 -24.33
CA ASP A 29 -30.29 -21.38 -25.79
C ASP A 29 -29.03 -21.98 -26.40
N ILE A 30 -27.86 -21.64 -25.87
CA ILE A 30 -26.57 -22.19 -26.36
C ILE A 30 -26.50 -23.71 -26.13
N ILE A 31 -26.96 -24.19 -24.97
CA ILE A 31 -27.02 -25.63 -24.68
C ILE A 31 -28.02 -26.33 -25.62
N ALA A 32 -29.16 -25.71 -25.89
CA ALA A 32 -30.16 -26.23 -26.83
C ALA A 32 -29.63 -26.31 -28.26
N VAL A 33 -28.88 -25.31 -28.72
CA VAL A 33 -28.21 -25.30 -30.03
C VAL A 33 -27.16 -26.41 -30.12
N CYS A 34 -26.37 -26.62 -29.06
CA CYS A 34 -25.38 -27.70 -29.03
C CYS A 34 -26.01 -29.10 -29.11
N ASN A 35 -27.25 -29.26 -28.66
CA ASN A 35 -27.99 -30.53 -28.68
C ASN A 35 -28.88 -30.71 -29.93
N SER A 36 -28.95 -29.70 -30.82
CA SER A 36 -29.80 -29.74 -32.01
C SER A 36 -29.11 -30.45 -33.19
N PRO A 37 -29.79 -31.34 -33.92
CA PRO A 37 -29.21 -32.10 -35.03
C PRO A 37 -28.87 -31.25 -36.27
N MET A 38 -29.19 -29.95 -36.27
CA MET A 38 -28.90 -29.02 -37.38
C MET A 38 -27.54 -28.33 -37.29
N ALA A 39 -26.85 -28.42 -36.15
CA ALA A 39 -25.52 -27.83 -36.00
C ALA A 39 -24.46 -28.84 -36.49
N HIS A 40 -23.98 -28.68 -37.72
CA HIS A 40 -22.75 -29.34 -38.18
C HIS A 40 -21.53 -28.75 -37.44
N VAL A 41 -21.45 -28.95 -36.13
CA VAL A 41 -20.38 -28.47 -35.24
C VAL A 41 -19.57 -29.68 -34.80
N ASP A 42 -18.25 -29.60 -34.94
CA ASP A 42 -17.34 -30.68 -34.58
C ASP A 42 -17.53 -31.11 -33.12
N GLN A 43 -17.62 -32.43 -32.89
CA GLN A 43 -17.95 -33.03 -31.61
C GLN A 43 -16.92 -32.70 -30.50
N GLU A 44 -15.67 -32.41 -30.90
CA GLU A 44 -14.57 -31.99 -30.02
C GLU A 44 -14.75 -30.57 -29.49
N ILE A 45 -15.25 -29.65 -30.33
CA ILE A 45 -15.58 -28.27 -29.95
C ILE A 45 -16.80 -28.26 -29.02
N LEU A 46 -17.77 -29.13 -29.29
CA LEU A 46 -18.97 -29.29 -28.46
C LEU A 46 -18.63 -29.73 -27.03
N MET A 47 -17.65 -30.63 -26.87
CA MET A 47 -17.21 -31.16 -25.59
C MET A 47 -16.36 -30.14 -24.78
N ASP A 48 -15.54 -29.32 -25.46
CA ASP A 48 -14.83 -28.18 -24.85
C ASP A 48 -15.81 -27.09 -24.38
N LEU A 49 -16.84 -26.78 -25.18
CA LEU A 49 -17.90 -25.83 -24.82
C LEU A 49 -18.73 -26.33 -23.63
N GLN A 50 -19.13 -27.60 -23.60
CA GLN A 50 -19.86 -28.19 -22.46
C GLN A 50 -19.02 -28.21 -21.16
N THR A 51 -17.71 -28.41 -21.27
CA THR A 51 -16.78 -28.36 -20.11
C THR A 51 -16.61 -26.93 -19.58
N LYS A 52 -16.63 -25.92 -20.46
CA LYS A 52 -16.61 -24.49 -20.07
C LYS A 52 -17.94 -24.03 -19.47
N LEU A 53 -19.07 -24.51 -20.00
CA LEU A 53 -20.42 -24.20 -19.57
C LEU A 53 -20.76 -24.81 -18.18
N SER A 54 -20.34 -26.05 -17.90
CA SER A 54 -20.62 -26.73 -16.62
C SER A 54 -19.90 -26.13 -15.40
N ASN A 55 -18.87 -25.30 -15.61
CA ASN A 55 -18.01 -24.77 -14.56
C ASN A 55 -18.32 -23.31 -14.12
N GLN A 56 -19.28 -22.62 -14.73
CA GLN A 56 -19.54 -21.19 -14.48
C GLN A 56 -21.02 -20.90 -14.15
N LEU A 57 -21.28 -19.95 -13.25
CA LEU A 57 -22.58 -19.75 -12.55
C LEU A 57 -23.18 -18.35 -12.67
N ASN A 58 -22.63 -17.46 -13.51
CA ASN A 58 -23.18 -16.12 -13.76
C ASN A 58 -23.59 -15.99 -15.23
N GLU A 59 -24.90 -15.90 -15.47
CA GLU A 59 -25.49 -15.78 -16.81
C GLU A 59 -25.52 -14.30 -17.22
N LYS A 60 -24.81 -13.95 -18.30
CA LYS A 60 -25.05 -12.70 -19.02
C LYS A 60 -25.97 -12.94 -20.20
N GLN A 61 -27.01 -12.12 -20.28
CA GLN A 61 -27.96 -12.07 -21.38
C GLN A 61 -27.40 -11.19 -22.51
N LEU A 62 -27.44 -11.68 -23.75
CA LEU A 62 -27.02 -10.92 -24.93
C LEU A 62 -28.25 -10.48 -25.74
N SER A 63 -28.46 -9.16 -25.85
CA SER A 63 -29.47 -8.61 -26.76
C SER A 63 -28.96 -8.62 -28.22
N PHE A 64 -29.87 -8.49 -29.19
CA PHE A 64 -29.51 -8.40 -30.61
C PHE A 64 -28.50 -7.28 -30.91
N SER A 65 -28.61 -6.12 -30.24
CA SER A 65 -27.69 -4.99 -30.41
C SER A 65 -26.26 -5.32 -29.94
N ASP A 66 -26.16 -6.02 -28.81
CA ASP A 66 -24.88 -6.42 -28.22
C ASP A 66 -24.21 -7.51 -29.06
N PHE A 67 -25.02 -8.46 -29.55
CA PHE A 67 -24.58 -9.52 -30.45
C PHE A 67 -24.00 -8.99 -31.76
N VAL A 68 -24.66 -8.02 -32.39
CA VAL A 68 -24.17 -7.39 -33.64
C VAL A 68 -22.85 -6.66 -33.39
N THR A 69 -22.77 -5.86 -32.32
CA THR A 69 -21.54 -5.12 -31.97
C THR A 69 -20.36 -6.07 -31.73
N LEU A 70 -20.61 -7.18 -31.05
CA LEU A 70 -19.62 -8.18 -30.70
C LEU A 70 -19.10 -8.94 -31.94
N LEU A 71 -19.95 -9.26 -32.90
CA LEU A 71 -19.54 -9.90 -34.15
C LEU A 71 -18.78 -8.97 -35.10
N TYR A 72 -19.16 -7.69 -35.16
CA TYR A 72 -18.40 -6.68 -35.93
C TYR A 72 -16.99 -6.46 -35.37
N ASN A 73 -16.81 -6.52 -34.05
CA ASN A 73 -15.49 -6.36 -33.42
C ASN A 73 -14.52 -7.51 -33.70
N HIS A 74 -15.04 -8.70 -34.01
CA HIS A 74 -14.22 -9.89 -34.31
C HIS A 74 -14.02 -10.14 -35.82
N SER A 75 -14.49 -9.24 -36.71
CA SER A 75 -14.25 -9.25 -38.16
C SER A 75 -14.68 -10.55 -38.90
N ILE A 76 -15.77 -11.19 -38.48
CA ILE A 76 -16.31 -12.42 -39.12
C ILE A 76 -17.46 -12.11 -40.11
N VAL A 77 -17.79 -10.84 -40.31
CA VAL A 77 -19.10 -10.42 -40.85
C VAL A 77 -19.24 -10.57 -42.37
N ASP A 78 -18.15 -10.65 -43.13
CA ASP A 78 -18.25 -10.53 -44.60
C ASP A 78 -18.76 -11.80 -45.31
N GLN A 79 -18.55 -13.01 -44.75
CA GLN A 79 -19.13 -14.27 -45.27
C GLN A 79 -19.36 -15.30 -44.15
N ILE A 80 -20.54 -15.29 -43.53
CA ILE A 80 -20.93 -16.29 -42.52
C ILE A 80 -21.35 -17.58 -43.25
N GLN A 81 -20.45 -18.56 -43.26
CA GLN A 81 -20.71 -19.93 -43.73
C GLN A 81 -20.90 -20.87 -42.53
N SER A 82 -21.53 -22.03 -42.74
CA SER A 82 -21.82 -23.03 -41.70
C SER A 82 -20.58 -23.50 -40.92
N GLU A 83 -19.40 -23.47 -41.54
CA GLU A 83 -18.11 -23.82 -40.92
C GLU A 83 -17.65 -22.79 -39.86
N HIS A 84 -18.14 -21.55 -39.91
CA HIS A 84 -17.84 -20.50 -38.94
C HIS A 84 -18.72 -20.53 -37.69
N LEU A 85 -19.75 -21.39 -37.67
CA LEU A 85 -20.72 -21.47 -36.57
C LEU A 85 -20.06 -21.88 -35.24
N GLY A 86 -19.08 -22.78 -35.26
CA GLY A 86 -18.33 -23.17 -34.06
C GLY A 86 -17.50 -22.02 -33.47
N LYS A 87 -16.90 -21.18 -34.32
CA LYS A 87 -16.16 -19.98 -33.88
C LYS A 87 -17.09 -18.93 -33.29
N VAL A 88 -18.25 -18.70 -33.94
CA VAL A 88 -19.29 -17.80 -33.44
C VAL A 88 -19.79 -18.27 -32.07
N MET A 89 -20.14 -19.56 -31.92
CA MET A 89 -20.58 -20.09 -30.63
C MET A 89 -19.50 -19.98 -29.55
N THR A 90 -18.23 -20.18 -29.90
CA THR A 90 -17.12 -20.00 -28.95
C THR A 90 -17.00 -18.55 -28.48
N ILE A 91 -17.13 -17.58 -29.39
CA ILE A 91 -17.07 -16.15 -29.03
C ILE A 91 -18.28 -15.77 -28.16
N VAL A 92 -19.48 -16.22 -28.54
CA VAL A 92 -20.71 -15.99 -27.76
C VAL A 92 -20.58 -16.59 -26.35
N VAL A 93 -20.15 -17.85 -26.23
CA VAL A 93 -19.92 -18.53 -24.94
C VAL A 93 -18.86 -17.81 -24.10
N THR A 94 -17.76 -17.39 -24.70
CA THR A 94 -16.69 -16.66 -24.00
C THR A 94 -17.20 -15.32 -23.44
N HIS A 95 -18.19 -14.69 -24.09
CA HIS A 95 -18.80 -13.45 -23.62
C HIS A 95 -19.96 -13.66 -22.63
N THR A 96 -20.72 -14.74 -22.76
CA THR A 96 -21.82 -15.06 -21.83
C THR A 96 -21.33 -15.67 -20.52
N THR A 97 -20.15 -16.31 -20.51
CA THR A 97 -19.53 -16.87 -19.30
C THR A 97 -18.40 -15.96 -18.78
N THR A 98 -18.57 -15.36 -17.60
CA THR A 98 -17.44 -14.72 -16.89
C THR A 98 -16.88 -15.67 -15.83
N PRO A 99 -15.54 -15.81 -15.69
CA PRO A 99 -14.95 -16.54 -14.58
C PRO A 99 -15.47 -16.01 -13.23
N LYS A 100 -15.72 -16.89 -12.24
CA LYS A 100 -15.93 -16.49 -10.85
C LYS A 100 -14.85 -15.50 -10.41
N GLU A 101 -15.16 -14.20 -10.39
CA GLU A 101 -14.33 -13.20 -9.71
C GLU A 101 -14.46 -13.45 -8.21
N GLY A 102 -13.57 -14.29 -7.67
CA GLY A 102 -13.31 -14.31 -6.24
C GLY A 102 -12.89 -12.92 -5.79
N LEU A 103 -13.27 -12.55 -4.57
CA LEU A 103 -13.12 -11.25 -3.90
C LEU A 103 -11.70 -10.61 -3.94
N PHE A 104 -10.71 -11.32 -4.48
CA PHE A 104 -9.38 -10.81 -4.83
C PHE A 104 -9.07 -11.19 -6.29
N SER A 105 -9.31 -10.27 -7.24
CA SER A 105 -8.85 -10.45 -8.62
C SER A 105 -7.35 -10.76 -8.64
N SER A 106 -6.93 -11.67 -9.53
CA SER A 106 -5.50 -12.01 -9.74
C SER A 106 -4.64 -10.74 -9.86
N ASP A 107 -5.14 -9.72 -10.56
CA ASP A 107 -4.38 -8.48 -10.77
C ASP A 107 -4.32 -7.60 -9.52
N THR A 108 -5.39 -7.48 -8.73
CA THR A 108 -5.34 -6.80 -7.43
C THR A 108 -4.37 -7.49 -6.48
N LEU A 109 -4.36 -8.82 -6.45
CA LEU A 109 -3.41 -9.59 -5.65
C LEU A 109 -1.96 -9.38 -6.14
N LYS A 110 -1.72 -9.37 -7.46
CA LYS A 110 -0.40 -9.06 -8.04
C LYS A 110 0.06 -7.66 -7.67
N HIS A 111 -0.81 -6.64 -7.75
CA HIS A 111 -0.49 -5.27 -7.34
C HIS A 111 -0.20 -5.18 -5.83
N LEU A 112 -0.96 -5.91 -5.00
CA LEU A 112 -0.74 -5.96 -3.57
C LEU A 112 0.59 -6.63 -3.21
N MET A 113 0.92 -7.73 -3.89
CA MET A 113 2.21 -8.41 -3.76
C MET A 113 3.37 -7.53 -4.24
N ALA A 114 3.23 -6.86 -5.39
CA ALA A 114 4.22 -5.90 -5.91
C ALA A 114 4.48 -4.78 -4.90
N GLY A 115 3.40 -4.20 -4.35
CA GLY A 115 3.48 -3.17 -3.32
C GLY A 115 4.14 -3.67 -2.03
N ALA A 116 3.84 -4.90 -1.59
CA ALA A 116 4.44 -5.49 -0.41
C ALA A 116 5.96 -5.74 -0.58
N VAL A 117 6.37 -6.30 -1.71
CA VAL A 117 7.78 -6.55 -2.04
C VAL A 117 8.54 -5.24 -2.18
N ALA A 118 8.00 -4.29 -2.95
CA ALA A 118 8.60 -2.97 -3.13
C ALA A 118 8.76 -2.22 -1.80
N GLY A 119 7.73 -2.28 -0.93
CA GLY A 119 7.79 -1.75 0.43
C GLY A 119 8.89 -2.39 1.26
N ALA A 120 9.01 -3.72 1.23
CA ALA A 120 10.01 -4.46 2.01
C ALA A 120 11.45 -4.15 1.55
N LEU A 121 11.67 -4.08 0.23
CA LEU A 121 12.97 -3.71 -0.36
C LEU A 121 13.35 -2.27 0.01
N SER A 122 12.41 -1.32 -0.14
CA SER A 122 12.62 0.07 0.25
C SER A 122 13.03 0.20 1.72
N ARG A 123 12.31 -0.45 2.64
CA ARG A 123 12.65 -0.43 4.09
C ARG A 123 14.02 -1.02 4.39
N THR A 124 14.43 -2.04 3.64
CA THR A 124 15.73 -2.69 3.81
C THR A 124 16.86 -1.78 3.36
N VAL A 125 16.72 -1.13 2.19
CA VAL A 125 17.73 -0.19 1.67
C VAL A 125 17.91 1.00 2.62
N VAL A 126 16.82 1.53 3.18
CA VAL A 126 16.90 2.70 4.08
C VAL A 126 17.11 2.36 5.55
N SER A 127 17.22 1.06 5.90
CA SER A 127 17.42 0.60 7.28
C SER A 127 18.62 1.24 7.98
N PRO A 128 19.81 1.43 7.36
CA PRO A 128 20.94 2.10 8.00
C PRO A 128 20.61 3.52 8.45
N MET A 129 19.97 4.30 7.58
CA MET A 129 19.61 5.69 7.82
C MET A 129 18.51 5.83 8.87
N GLU A 130 17.53 4.92 8.82
CA GLU A 130 16.47 4.83 9.80
C GLU A 130 16.98 4.45 11.19
N ARG A 131 17.93 3.51 11.26
CA ARG A 131 18.58 3.14 12.51
C ARG A 131 19.36 4.33 13.08
N MET A 132 20.12 5.03 12.25
CA MET A 132 20.84 6.24 12.67
C MET A 132 19.89 7.33 13.16
N LYS A 133 18.74 7.55 12.49
CA LYS A 133 17.68 8.46 12.98
C LYS A 133 17.28 8.08 14.41
N ILE A 134 16.95 6.82 14.65
CA ILE A 134 16.52 6.35 15.99
C ILE A 134 17.62 6.59 17.02
N LEU A 135 18.87 6.22 16.72
CA LEU A 135 20.00 6.40 17.63
C LEU A 135 20.25 7.87 17.98
N PHE A 136 20.11 8.79 17.01
CA PHE A 136 20.24 10.23 17.29
C PHE A 136 19.07 10.76 18.13
N GLN A 137 17.84 10.33 17.85
CA GLN A 137 16.64 10.81 18.54
C GLN A 137 16.62 10.44 20.03
N ILE A 138 17.31 9.38 20.43
CA ILE A 138 17.29 8.87 21.82
C ILE A 138 18.48 9.33 22.67
N GLN A 139 19.49 10.01 22.12
CA GLN A 139 20.68 10.40 22.89
C GLN A 139 20.35 11.38 24.02
N GLY A 140 20.74 11.05 25.25
CA GLY A 140 20.53 11.89 26.44
C GLY A 140 21.67 12.83 26.76
N PRO A 141 21.61 13.51 27.92
CA PRO A 141 22.72 14.31 28.42
C PRO A 141 24.00 13.49 28.54
N GLN A 142 23.90 12.25 29.03
CA GLN A 142 25.05 11.34 29.22
C GLN A 142 25.57 10.69 27.92
N THR A 143 24.73 10.59 26.88
CA THR A 143 25.05 9.91 25.61
C THR A 143 25.07 10.85 24.39
N ALA A 144 25.01 12.17 24.62
CA ALA A 144 24.96 13.20 23.59
C ALA A 144 26.17 13.16 22.62
N SER A 145 27.33 12.72 23.11
CA SER A 145 28.57 12.57 22.33
C SER A 145 28.77 11.19 21.72
N ALA A 146 27.94 10.18 22.08
CA ALA A 146 28.15 8.79 21.68
C ALA A 146 28.03 8.54 20.17
N TYR A 147 27.22 9.37 19.50
CA TYR A 147 27.02 9.38 18.06
C TYR A 147 27.02 10.82 17.56
N SER A 148 28.11 11.24 16.91
CA SER A 148 28.26 12.58 16.34
C SER A 148 28.50 12.48 14.84
N GLY A 149 27.61 13.10 14.05
CA GLY A 149 27.73 13.11 12.59
C GLY A 149 27.34 11.80 11.91
N ILE A 150 26.98 11.91 10.62
CA ILE A 150 26.43 10.79 9.83
C ILE A 150 27.47 9.71 9.60
N TRP A 151 28.61 10.08 9.02
CA TRP A 151 29.64 9.13 8.59
C TRP A 151 30.32 8.42 9.76
N SER A 152 30.63 9.16 10.82
CA SER A 152 31.19 8.59 12.05
C SER A 152 30.23 7.55 12.66
N THR A 153 28.93 7.86 12.70
CA THR A 153 27.92 6.93 13.23
C THR A 153 27.76 5.68 12.37
N LEU A 154 27.69 5.83 11.05
CA LEU A 154 27.61 4.68 10.14
C LEU A 154 28.86 3.80 10.23
N ASN A 155 30.04 4.41 10.26
CA ASN A 155 31.31 3.69 10.42
C ASN A 155 31.38 2.98 11.78
N LYS A 156 30.92 3.63 12.85
CA LYS A 156 30.83 3.02 14.18
C LYS A 156 29.92 1.80 14.19
N ILE A 157 28.71 1.90 13.63
CA ILE A 157 27.79 0.76 13.50
C ILE A 157 28.42 -0.36 12.67
N TRP A 158 29.10 -0.04 11.57
CA TRP A 158 29.78 -1.02 10.74
C TRP A 158 30.89 -1.76 11.49
N LYS A 159 31.78 -1.03 12.17
CA LYS A 159 32.89 -1.61 12.93
C LYS A 159 32.41 -2.42 14.14
N GLU A 160 31.42 -1.91 14.88
CA GLU A 160 30.97 -2.51 16.13
C GLU A 160 29.97 -3.66 15.89
N GLU A 161 29.09 -3.56 14.89
CA GLU A 161 27.96 -4.48 14.69
C GLU A 161 27.89 -5.14 13.31
N GLY A 162 28.67 -4.66 12.35
CA GLY A 162 28.64 -5.12 10.97
C GLY A 162 27.31 -4.86 10.25
N PHE A 163 27.13 -5.52 9.12
CA PHE A 163 25.91 -5.40 8.29
C PHE A 163 24.62 -5.73 9.06
N LYS A 164 24.66 -6.78 9.91
CA LYS A 164 23.53 -7.17 10.75
C LYS A 164 23.10 -6.05 11.70
N GLY A 165 24.04 -5.19 12.12
CA GLY A 165 23.76 -3.99 12.85
C GLY A 165 22.78 -3.08 12.10
N PHE A 166 23.07 -2.73 10.85
CA PHE A 166 22.19 -1.83 10.09
C PHE A 166 20.75 -2.34 9.94
N MET A 167 20.56 -3.66 9.96
CA MET A 167 19.26 -4.31 9.80
C MET A 167 18.50 -4.54 11.12
N ARG A 168 19.03 -4.07 12.26
CA ARG A 168 18.38 -4.25 13.58
C ARG A 168 17.07 -3.49 13.66
N GLY A 169 15.99 -4.24 13.93
CA GLY A 169 14.62 -3.73 13.97
C GLY A 169 13.92 -3.69 12.60
N ASN A 170 14.64 -3.95 11.49
CA ASN A 170 14.02 -3.94 10.15
C ASN A 170 13.01 -5.07 9.97
N GLY A 171 13.26 -6.26 10.52
CA GLY A 171 12.31 -7.38 10.47
C GLY A 171 10.94 -7.01 11.08
N THR A 172 10.94 -6.33 12.22
CA THR A 172 9.71 -5.80 12.83
C THR A 172 9.02 -4.79 11.93
N ASN A 173 9.78 -3.96 11.21
CA ASN A 173 9.24 -2.97 10.27
C ASN A 173 8.54 -3.62 9.08
N VAL A 174 9.10 -4.70 8.53
CA VAL A 174 8.51 -5.49 7.43
C VAL A 174 7.23 -6.20 7.90
N ILE A 175 7.28 -6.90 9.03
CA ILE A 175 6.11 -7.60 9.61
C ILE A 175 4.97 -6.60 9.88
N ARG A 176 5.30 -5.40 10.36
CA ARG A 176 4.31 -4.35 10.66
C ARG A 176 3.55 -3.87 9.43
N MET A 177 4.09 -4.00 8.22
CA MET A 177 3.45 -3.46 7.01
C MET A 177 2.07 -4.08 6.74
N ILE A 178 1.93 -5.39 6.92
CA ILE A 178 0.68 -6.11 6.64
C ILE A 178 -0.47 -5.61 7.53
N PRO A 179 -0.38 -5.67 8.88
CA PRO A 179 -1.46 -5.18 9.73
C PRO A 179 -1.66 -3.67 9.63
N TYR A 180 -0.59 -2.91 9.32
CA TYR A 180 -0.68 -1.46 9.11
C TYR A 180 -1.53 -1.15 7.88
N SER A 181 -1.23 -1.75 6.73
CA SER A 181 -1.99 -1.54 5.49
C SER A 181 -3.43 -2.02 5.61
N ALA A 182 -3.66 -3.19 6.21
CA ALA A 182 -5.01 -3.72 6.42
C ALA A 182 -5.87 -2.78 7.28
N SER A 183 -5.32 -2.31 8.40
CA SER A 183 -5.99 -1.34 9.28
C SER A 183 -6.23 0.00 8.56
N GLN A 184 -5.28 0.43 7.72
CA GLN A 184 -5.36 1.71 7.03
C GLN A 184 -6.45 1.68 5.98
N PHE A 185 -6.54 0.61 5.18
CA PHE A 185 -7.60 0.45 4.20
C PHE A 185 -8.98 0.39 4.87
N ALA A 186 -9.13 -0.44 5.90
CA ALA A 186 -10.41 -0.56 6.61
C ALA A 186 -10.86 0.78 7.22
N ALA A 187 -9.95 1.48 7.89
CA ALA A 187 -10.25 2.78 8.49
C ALA A 187 -10.49 3.86 7.42
N TYR A 188 -9.75 3.84 6.33
CA TYR A 188 -9.91 4.80 5.23
C TYR A 188 -11.29 4.68 4.59
N GLU A 189 -11.78 3.47 4.32
CA GLU A 189 -13.12 3.28 3.75
C GLU A 189 -14.23 3.77 4.69
N GLN A 190 -14.09 3.55 6.01
CA GLN A 190 -15.04 4.10 6.98
C GLN A 190 -15.01 5.64 7.01
N PHE A 191 -13.84 6.26 7.16
CA PHE A 191 -13.72 7.71 7.17
C PHE A 191 -14.14 8.34 5.84
N LYS A 192 -13.85 7.68 4.72
CA LYS A 192 -14.28 8.10 3.40
C LYS A 192 -15.80 8.09 3.29
N SER A 193 -16.46 6.99 3.68
CA SER A 193 -17.92 6.91 3.68
C SER A 193 -18.57 7.96 4.58
N MET A 194 -17.97 8.27 5.74
CA MET A 194 -18.47 9.33 6.64
C MET A 194 -18.28 10.75 6.10
N LEU A 195 -17.23 11.01 5.31
CA LEU A 195 -16.89 12.34 4.79
C LEU A 195 -17.48 12.65 3.41
N ILE A 196 -17.92 11.63 2.67
CA ILE A 196 -18.68 11.82 1.43
C ILE A 196 -20.01 12.49 1.77
N LYS A 197 -20.19 13.73 1.30
CA LYS A 197 -21.48 14.43 1.37
C LYS A 197 -22.41 13.88 0.29
N ASN A 198 -23.72 13.83 0.57
CA ASN A 198 -24.76 13.23 -0.28
C ASN A 198 -24.80 13.71 -1.75
N ASP A 199 -24.13 14.81 -2.10
CA ASP A 199 -24.06 15.38 -3.46
C ASP A 199 -22.74 15.11 -4.22
N LYS A 200 -21.78 14.38 -3.66
CA LYS A 200 -20.48 14.13 -4.33
C LYS A 200 -20.18 12.63 -4.45
N LYS A 201 -19.82 12.18 -5.67
CA LYS A 201 -19.31 10.82 -5.91
C LYS A 201 -17.92 10.59 -5.32
N ASP A 202 -17.14 11.65 -5.08
CA ASP A 202 -15.77 11.57 -4.58
C ASP A 202 -15.43 12.64 -3.52
N LEU A 203 -14.47 12.29 -2.66
CA LEU A 203 -13.88 13.23 -1.69
C LEU A 203 -13.06 14.30 -2.38
N ASP A 204 -13.26 15.55 -1.94
CA ASP A 204 -12.37 16.66 -2.26
C ASP A 204 -10.95 16.41 -1.70
N THR A 205 -9.94 17.03 -2.30
CA THR A 205 -8.52 16.81 -1.98
C THR A 205 -8.22 16.96 -0.48
N PRO A 206 -8.72 18.00 0.22
CA PRO A 206 -8.51 18.15 1.67
C PRO A 206 -9.21 17.07 2.48
N SER A 207 -10.42 16.67 2.09
CA SER A 207 -11.19 15.64 2.79
C SER A 207 -10.57 14.26 2.63
N ARG A 208 -9.99 13.97 1.44
CA ARG A 208 -9.23 12.75 1.16
C ARG A 208 -7.95 12.66 2.01
N LEU A 209 -7.23 13.77 2.11
CA LEU A 209 -6.05 13.88 2.99
C LEU A 209 -6.42 13.68 4.46
N LEU A 210 -7.53 14.28 4.91
CA LEU A 210 -8.03 14.11 6.27
C LEU A 210 -8.44 12.66 6.55
N ALA A 211 -9.21 12.04 5.65
CA ALA A 211 -9.57 10.62 5.75
C ALA A 211 -8.33 9.72 5.82
N GLY A 212 -7.33 9.99 4.96
CA GLY A 212 -6.05 9.29 4.95
C GLY A 212 -5.25 9.47 6.24
N ALA A 213 -5.25 10.68 6.80
CA ALA A 213 -4.58 10.98 8.07
C ALA A 213 -5.22 10.30 9.28
N LEU A 214 -6.55 10.31 9.35
CA LEU A 214 -7.31 9.62 10.40
C LEU A 214 -7.12 8.10 10.29
N ALA A 215 -7.21 7.56 9.07
CA ALA A 215 -6.95 6.14 8.81
C ALA A 215 -5.51 5.75 9.19
N GLY A 216 -4.53 6.57 8.83
CA GLY A 216 -3.14 6.40 9.23
C GLY A 216 -2.97 6.41 10.75
N THR A 217 -3.66 7.30 11.45
CA THR A 217 -3.63 7.39 12.93
C THR A 217 -4.17 6.11 13.58
N VAL A 218 -5.32 5.62 13.11
CA VAL A 218 -5.89 4.34 13.57
C VAL A 218 -4.91 3.19 13.32
N SER A 219 -4.29 3.15 12.15
CA SER A 219 -3.31 2.12 11.78
C SER A 219 -2.05 2.16 12.63
N VAL A 220 -1.56 3.36 12.96
CA VAL A 220 -0.46 3.55 13.89
C VAL A 220 -0.86 3.08 15.28
N ALA A 221 -2.07 3.38 15.75
CA ALA A 221 -2.55 2.89 17.04
C ALA A 221 -2.63 1.35 17.07
N CYS A 222 -3.23 0.72 16.06
CA CYS A 222 -3.30 -0.74 15.96
C CYS A 222 -1.92 -1.40 15.94
N THR A 223 -0.96 -0.80 15.22
CA THR A 223 0.39 -1.37 15.05
C THR A 223 1.43 -0.82 16.01
N TYR A 224 1.02 -0.03 17.00
CA TYR A 224 1.92 0.68 17.91
C TYR A 224 2.87 -0.26 18.69
N PRO A 225 2.41 -1.42 19.23
CA PRO A 225 3.31 -2.34 19.94
C PRO A 225 4.51 -2.79 19.09
N LEU A 226 4.32 -3.01 17.79
CA LEU A 226 5.40 -3.38 16.88
C LEU A 226 6.38 -2.23 16.65
N ASP A 227 5.91 -0.99 16.59
CA ASP A 227 6.79 0.18 16.46
C ASP A 227 7.60 0.44 17.73
N LEU A 228 7.02 0.20 18.92
CA LEU A 228 7.73 0.23 20.19
C LEU A 228 8.85 -0.82 20.22
N VAL A 229 8.53 -2.08 19.91
CA VAL A 229 9.51 -3.18 19.90
C VAL A 229 10.61 -2.94 18.89
N ARG A 230 10.28 -2.44 17.70
CA ARG A 230 11.25 -2.05 16.68
C ARG A 230 12.27 -1.06 17.24
N THR A 231 11.79 0.01 17.87
CA THR A 231 12.64 1.07 18.43
C THR A 231 13.59 0.51 19.47
N ARG A 232 13.07 -0.34 20.37
CA ARG A 232 13.88 -0.97 21.42
C ARG A 232 14.91 -1.94 20.88
N LEU A 233 14.54 -2.79 19.91
CA LEU A 233 15.49 -3.71 19.27
C LEU A 233 16.63 -2.98 18.54
N SER A 234 16.35 -1.82 17.93
CA SER A 234 17.38 -1.01 17.26
C SER A 234 18.39 -0.38 18.24
N ILE A 235 18.00 -0.22 19.50
CA ILE A 235 18.80 0.43 20.56
C ILE A 235 19.48 -0.61 21.46
N GLN A 236 18.78 -1.69 21.81
CA GLN A 236 19.33 -2.78 22.60
C GLN A 236 20.59 -3.36 21.95
N SER A 237 20.69 -3.39 20.62
CA SER A 237 21.92 -3.82 19.95
C SER A 237 23.12 -2.89 20.17
N ALA A 238 22.87 -1.58 20.28
CA ALA A 238 23.90 -0.60 20.61
C ALA A 238 24.33 -0.70 22.09
N ILE A 239 23.37 -0.91 23.00
CA ILE A 239 23.62 -0.95 24.44
C ILE A 239 24.21 -2.30 24.89
N PHE A 240 23.63 -3.44 24.50
CA PHE A 240 24.06 -4.75 24.99
C PHE A 240 25.46 -5.15 24.53
N LYS A 241 25.92 -4.72 23.35
CA LYS A 241 27.31 -4.97 22.94
C LYS A 241 28.34 -4.23 23.79
N LEU A 242 27.97 -3.11 24.40
CA LEU A 242 28.83 -2.39 25.35
C LEU A 242 28.97 -3.16 26.67
N GLU A 243 27.96 -3.96 27.06
CA GLU A 243 27.91 -4.58 28.39
C GLU A 243 28.23 -6.08 28.41
N SER A 244 27.94 -6.86 27.35
CA SER A 244 28.19 -8.31 27.36
C SER A 244 27.88 -8.98 26.01
N ASN A 245 28.60 -10.06 25.66
CA ASN A 245 28.40 -10.89 24.46
C ASN A 245 27.10 -11.75 24.50
N LYS A 246 26.04 -11.28 25.17
CA LYS A 246 24.74 -11.95 25.31
C LYS A 246 23.94 -11.89 24.00
N ARG A 247 23.15 -12.94 23.74
CA ARG A 247 22.25 -13.00 22.58
C ARG A 247 21.19 -11.91 22.69
N LEU A 248 21.10 -11.08 21.66
CA LEU A 248 20.07 -10.04 21.55
C LEU A 248 18.67 -10.68 21.46
N PRO A 249 17.69 -10.19 22.24
CA PRO A 249 16.35 -10.76 22.25
C PRO A 249 15.63 -10.57 20.90
N GLY A 250 14.73 -11.50 20.59
CA GLY A 250 13.83 -11.38 19.43
C GLY A 250 12.66 -10.43 19.67
N ILE A 251 11.78 -10.31 18.67
CA ILE A 251 10.55 -9.49 18.73
C ILE A 251 9.67 -9.94 19.89
N TRP A 252 9.37 -11.24 19.98
CA TRP A 252 8.48 -11.80 21.00
C TRP A 252 9.04 -11.69 22.43
N PRO A 253 10.30 -12.07 22.72
CA PRO A 253 10.89 -11.85 24.03
C PRO A 253 10.88 -10.38 24.47
N THR A 254 11.16 -9.45 23.55
CA THR A 254 11.14 -8.01 23.84
C THR A 254 9.72 -7.53 24.15
N MET A 255 8.74 -7.94 23.35
CA MET A 255 7.32 -7.63 23.59
C MET A 255 6.84 -8.16 24.95
N SER A 256 7.15 -9.44 25.24
CA SER A 256 6.76 -10.08 26.50
C SER A 256 7.46 -9.45 27.70
N HIS A 257 8.72 -9.02 27.56
CA HIS A 257 9.43 -8.32 28.61
C HIS A 257 8.72 -7.01 28.96
N ILE A 258 8.43 -6.16 27.95
CA ILE A 258 7.73 -4.88 28.16
C ILE A 258 6.38 -5.09 28.83
N TYR A 259 5.60 -6.07 28.36
CA TYR A 259 4.30 -6.37 28.95
C TYR A 259 4.41 -6.75 30.43
N ARG A 260 5.39 -7.58 30.81
CA ARG A 260 5.55 -8.05 32.19
C ARG A 260 6.19 -7.03 33.13
N THR A 261 7.13 -6.21 32.65
CA THR A 261 7.94 -5.33 33.51
C THR A 261 7.47 -3.88 33.52
N GLU A 262 6.76 -3.40 32.49
CA GLU A 262 6.51 -1.97 32.28
C GLU A 262 5.03 -1.56 32.33
N GLY A 263 4.20 -2.38 32.98
CA GLY A 263 2.78 -2.07 33.22
C GLY A 263 1.85 -2.57 32.12
N GLY A 264 2.14 -3.73 31.53
CA GLY A 264 1.23 -4.43 30.62
C GLY A 264 0.95 -3.66 29.33
N VAL A 265 -0.33 -3.56 28.99
CA VAL A 265 -0.79 -2.88 27.77
C VAL A 265 -0.38 -1.40 27.77
N ARG A 266 -0.46 -0.70 28.90
CA ARG A 266 -0.05 0.72 28.96
C ARG A 266 1.43 0.92 28.60
N GLY A 267 2.29 -0.03 28.98
CA GLY A 267 3.71 -0.04 28.60
C GLY A 267 3.91 -0.15 27.09
N LEU A 268 3.13 -1.01 26.43
CA LEU A 268 3.19 -1.23 24.97
C LEU A 268 2.78 -0.01 24.13
N TYR A 269 2.07 0.94 24.73
CA TYR A 269 1.56 2.15 24.07
C TYR A 269 2.26 3.45 24.51
N ARG A 270 3.40 3.34 25.20
CA ARG A 270 4.20 4.52 25.60
C ARG A 270 4.69 5.30 24.39
N GLY A 271 4.23 6.55 24.29
CA GLY A 271 4.54 7.45 23.19
C GLY A 271 3.45 7.52 22.11
N LEU A 272 2.31 6.82 22.28
CA LEU A 272 1.18 6.96 21.35
C LEU A 272 0.67 8.40 21.37
N TRP A 273 0.54 9.01 22.55
CA TRP A 273 0.06 10.40 22.70
C TRP A 273 0.86 11.45 21.90
N PRO A 274 2.21 11.57 22.03
CA PRO A 274 2.96 12.49 21.18
C PRO A 274 2.89 12.13 19.69
N THR A 275 2.64 10.86 19.36
CA THR A 275 2.45 10.43 17.96
C THR A 275 1.14 10.99 17.40
N THR A 276 0.02 10.80 18.11
CA THR A 276 -1.30 11.27 17.68
C THR A 276 -1.38 12.80 17.66
N LEU A 277 -0.75 13.46 18.64
CA LEU A 277 -0.69 14.93 18.72
C LEU A 277 0.01 15.53 17.49
N GLY A 278 0.98 14.84 16.89
CA GLY A 278 1.73 15.33 15.73
C GLY A 278 0.99 15.20 14.40
N VAL A 279 0.02 14.28 14.27
CA VAL A 279 -0.59 13.98 12.97
C VAL A 279 -1.44 15.14 12.44
N ALA A 280 -2.40 15.64 13.24
CA ALA A 280 -3.30 16.69 12.77
C ALA A 280 -2.55 18.00 12.41
N PRO A 281 -1.61 18.50 13.25
CA PRO A 281 -0.77 19.63 12.89
C PRO A 281 0.10 19.39 11.66
N TYR A 282 0.66 18.19 11.49
CA TYR A 282 1.46 17.86 10.31
C TYR A 282 0.64 17.99 9.02
N VAL A 283 -0.57 17.45 9.01
CA VAL A 283 -1.46 17.49 7.83
C VAL A 283 -1.88 18.92 7.53
N ALA A 284 -2.27 19.69 8.54
CA ALA A 284 -2.66 21.09 8.39
C ALA A 284 -1.51 21.95 7.85
N LEU A 285 -0.30 21.82 8.43
CA LEU A 285 0.88 22.55 7.99
C LEU A 285 1.33 22.15 6.59
N ASN A 286 1.32 20.84 6.29
CA ASN A 286 1.71 20.37 4.96
C ASN A 286 0.77 20.94 3.88
N PHE A 287 -0.54 20.96 4.14
CA PHE A 287 -1.51 21.54 3.21
C PHE A 287 -1.32 23.06 3.06
N GLN A 288 -1.21 23.79 4.18
CA GLN A 288 -1.03 25.23 4.15
C GLN A 288 0.26 25.62 3.43
N CYS A 289 1.38 24.95 3.74
CA CYS A 289 2.65 25.19 3.06
C CYS A 289 2.57 24.81 1.58
N TYR A 290 1.85 23.74 1.22
CA TYR A 290 1.67 23.35 -0.18
C TYR A 290 0.90 24.41 -0.97
N GLU A 291 -0.22 24.93 -0.46
CA GLU A 291 -1.00 25.95 -1.17
C GLU A 291 -0.24 27.26 -1.31
N VAL A 292 0.49 27.69 -0.26
CA VAL A 292 1.36 28.88 -0.34
C VAL A 292 2.50 28.66 -1.35
N LEU A 293 3.20 27.52 -1.30
CA LEU A 293 4.25 27.23 -2.26
C LEU A 293 3.69 27.14 -3.68
N LYS A 294 2.51 26.55 -3.87
CA LYS A 294 1.86 26.47 -5.18
C LYS A 294 1.50 27.85 -5.73
N SER A 295 1.02 28.79 -4.90
CA SER A 295 0.66 30.14 -5.35
C SER A 295 1.86 30.98 -5.81
N TYR A 296 3.05 30.77 -5.23
CA TYR A 296 4.30 31.42 -5.68
C TYR A 296 5.00 30.63 -6.80
N LEU A 297 5.02 29.31 -6.62
CA LEU A 297 5.54 28.21 -7.44
C LEU A 297 4.97 28.11 -8.86
N ILE A 298 3.67 28.33 -9.07
CA ILE A 298 2.96 27.97 -10.31
C ILE A 298 2.10 29.15 -10.79
N PRO A 299 2.56 29.94 -11.77
CA PRO A 299 1.75 30.92 -12.48
C PRO A 299 0.59 30.25 -13.22
N VAL A 300 -0.52 30.97 -13.35
CA VAL A 300 -1.81 30.48 -13.85
C VAL A 300 -1.77 29.97 -15.31
N GLU A 301 -0.73 30.33 -16.09
CA GLU A 301 -0.69 30.10 -17.54
C GLU A 301 0.01 28.80 -17.99
N ASP A 302 0.80 28.13 -17.13
CA ASP A 302 1.56 26.91 -17.49
C ASP A 302 0.99 25.64 -16.86
N ALA A 303 -0.16 25.18 -17.33
CA ALA A 303 -0.79 23.94 -16.86
C ALA A 303 -0.01 22.66 -17.28
N SER A 304 0.81 22.72 -18.33
CA SER A 304 1.46 21.54 -18.95
C SER A 304 2.87 21.20 -18.41
N GLN A 305 3.60 22.16 -17.81
CA GLN A 305 4.93 21.96 -17.20
C GLN A 305 4.88 21.60 -15.69
N GLY A 306 3.68 21.30 -15.17
CA GLY A 306 3.38 21.40 -13.73
C GLY A 306 3.74 20.20 -12.84
N ASN A 307 4.01 19.00 -13.37
CA ASN A 307 4.08 17.80 -12.52
C ASN A 307 5.34 17.77 -11.63
N ILE A 308 6.50 18.11 -12.19
CA ILE A 308 7.76 18.17 -11.43
C ILE A 308 7.72 19.31 -10.41
N ARG A 309 7.22 20.49 -10.80
CA ARG A 309 7.06 21.64 -9.90
C ARG A 309 6.10 21.36 -8.77
N LYS A 310 4.96 20.71 -9.03
CA LYS A 310 4.01 20.25 -7.99
C LYS A 310 4.67 19.25 -7.04
N LEU A 311 5.51 18.35 -7.57
CA LEU A 311 6.25 17.38 -6.75
C LEU A 311 7.30 18.06 -5.87
N PHE A 312 8.02 19.06 -6.39
CA PHE A 312 8.92 19.90 -5.58
C PHE A 312 8.17 20.70 -4.52
N CYS A 313 7.03 21.31 -4.86
CA CYS A 313 6.18 22.02 -3.90
C CYS A 313 5.72 21.08 -2.77
N GLY A 314 5.30 19.86 -3.12
CA GLY A 314 4.93 18.83 -2.15
C GLY A 314 6.10 18.39 -1.25
N ALA A 315 7.29 18.18 -1.83
CA ALA A 315 8.48 17.80 -1.07
C ALA A 315 8.94 18.91 -0.11
N LEU A 316 8.92 20.17 -0.55
CA LEU A 316 9.23 21.35 0.27
C LEU A 316 8.20 21.55 1.38
N ALA A 317 6.91 21.52 1.04
CA ALA A 317 5.82 21.63 2.02
C ALA A 317 5.92 20.54 3.09
N GLY A 318 6.14 19.30 2.67
CA GLY A 318 6.32 18.16 3.57
C GLY A 318 7.55 18.30 4.46
N SER A 319 8.65 18.87 3.94
CA SER A 319 9.87 19.11 4.71
C SER A 319 9.70 20.24 5.74
N ILE A 320 8.99 21.31 5.39
CA ILE A 320 8.66 22.40 6.33
C ILE A 320 7.76 21.88 7.44
N ALA A 321 6.66 21.20 7.09
CA ALA A 321 5.75 20.59 8.05
C ALA A 321 6.47 19.59 8.96
N GLN A 322 7.32 18.73 8.38
CA GLN A 322 8.12 17.78 9.15
C GLN A 322 9.09 18.50 10.11
N THR A 323 9.73 19.60 9.70
CA THR A 323 10.63 20.38 10.57
C THR A 323 9.89 20.92 11.79
N ILE A 324 8.71 21.50 11.59
CA ILE A 324 7.91 22.09 12.67
C ILE A 324 7.42 21.01 13.65
N ILE A 325 6.98 19.86 13.14
CA ILE A 325 6.46 18.75 13.96
C ILE A 325 7.56 17.85 14.53
N TYR A 326 8.80 17.99 14.07
CA TYR A 326 9.91 17.13 14.44
C TYR A 326 10.15 16.98 15.96
N PRO A 327 9.97 18.02 16.81
CA PRO A 327 10.08 17.86 18.26
C PRO A 327 9.17 16.76 18.85
N LEU A 328 7.95 16.62 18.34
CA LEU A 328 7.03 15.54 18.75
C LEU A 328 7.51 14.17 18.28
N ASP A 329 8.18 14.13 17.14
CA ASP A 329 8.80 12.93 16.55
C ASP A 329 9.97 12.43 17.41
N VAL A 330 10.81 13.34 17.92
CA VAL A 330 11.88 13.00 18.89
C VAL A 330 11.26 12.55 20.21
N LEU A 331 10.25 13.28 20.68
CA LEU A 331 9.58 12.99 21.94
C LEU A 331 8.96 11.59 21.95
N ARG A 332 8.27 11.20 20.89
CA ARG A 332 7.77 9.85 20.68
C ARG A 332 8.87 8.81 20.92
N ARG A 333 10.04 8.97 20.31
CA ARG A 333 11.14 8.00 20.47
C ARG A 333 11.67 7.94 21.90
N ARG A 334 11.74 9.08 22.61
CA ARG A 334 12.14 9.13 24.03
C ARG A 334 11.15 8.39 24.92
N PHE A 335 9.85 8.56 24.69
CA PHE A 335 8.81 7.82 25.41
C PHE A 335 8.87 6.31 25.12
N GLN A 336 9.18 5.91 23.89
CA GLN A 336 9.29 4.51 23.50
C GLN A 336 10.43 3.76 24.20
N VAL A 337 11.48 4.48 24.61
CA VAL A 337 12.67 3.93 25.29
C VAL A 337 12.65 4.16 26.80
N SER A 338 11.75 5.01 27.28
CA SER A 338 11.50 5.21 28.70
C SER A 338 11.04 3.88 29.33
N GLY A 339 11.77 3.43 30.36
CA GLY A 339 11.58 2.13 31.02
C GLY A 339 12.67 1.11 30.73
N MET A 340 13.60 1.37 29.80
CA MET A 340 14.80 0.54 29.64
C MET A 340 15.81 0.85 30.75
N ASN A 341 16.40 -0.20 31.36
CA ASN A 341 17.28 -0.12 32.55
C ASN A 341 18.50 0.82 32.43
N ASN A 342 18.86 1.27 31.22
CA ASN A 342 20.01 2.14 30.95
C ASN A 342 19.61 3.53 30.42
N MET A 343 18.34 3.90 30.50
CA MET A 343 17.78 5.14 29.97
C MET A 343 16.94 5.83 31.05
N ASP A 344 17.51 6.80 31.75
CA ASP A 344 16.88 7.49 32.89
C ASP A 344 15.90 8.60 32.46
N TYR A 345 15.02 8.27 31.52
CA TYR A 345 13.93 9.15 31.12
C TYR A 345 12.67 8.84 31.92
N LYS A 346 12.49 9.55 33.02
CA LYS A 346 11.19 9.62 33.70
C LYS A 346 10.53 10.94 33.34
N TYR A 347 9.43 10.85 32.60
CA TYR A 347 8.64 12.01 32.20
C TYR A 347 7.23 11.84 32.72
N ASN A 348 6.70 12.87 33.37
CA ASN A 348 5.32 12.85 33.89
C ASN A 348 4.30 13.26 32.81
N GLY A 349 4.77 13.79 31.68
CA GLY A 349 3.92 14.14 30.53
C GLY A 349 4.72 14.70 29.36
N THR A 350 4.03 14.93 28.23
CA THR A 350 4.63 15.47 26.99
C THR A 350 5.24 16.85 27.19
N TRP A 351 4.57 17.73 27.93
CA TRP A 351 5.07 19.08 28.21
C TRP A 351 6.27 19.08 29.16
N ASP A 352 6.19 18.29 30.23
CA ASP A 352 7.29 18.09 31.18
C ASP A 352 8.54 17.54 30.49
N ALA A 353 8.36 16.56 29.61
CA ALA A 353 9.44 16.02 28.79
C ALA A 353 10.05 17.07 27.85
N LEU A 354 9.23 17.86 27.15
CA LEU A 354 9.71 18.92 26.27
C LEU A 354 10.51 19.97 27.05
N LYS A 355 10.01 20.41 28.21
CA LYS A 355 10.69 21.35 29.11
C LYS A 355 12.00 20.77 29.64
N THR A 356 11.98 19.51 30.07
CA THR A 356 13.18 18.84 30.59
C THR A 356 14.25 18.68 29.52
N MET A 357 13.86 18.34 28.29
CA MET A 357 14.78 18.22 27.16
C MET A 357 15.41 19.57 26.80
N THR A 358 14.62 20.64 26.72
CA THR A 358 15.15 21.97 26.40
C THR A 358 16.07 22.50 27.49
N GLN A 359 15.76 22.26 28.76
CA GLN A 359 16.57 22.71 29.90
C GLN A 359 17.86 21.90 30.07
N LYS A 360 17.81 20.57 29.94
CA LYS A 360 18.97 19.69 30.22
C LYS A 360 19.83 19.37 29.00
N GLU A 361 19.24 19.30 27.80
CA GLU A 361 19.94 18.91 26.57
C GLU A 361 20.04 20.06 25.55
N GLY A 362 19.35 21.18 25.78
CA GLY A 362 19.28 22.33 24.89
C GLY A 362 18.32 22.15 23.71
N PHE A 363 18.01 23.25 23.01
CA PHE A 363 17.03 23.27 21.91
C PHE A 363 17.40 22.37 20.73
N LYS A 364 18.72 22.21 20.45
CA LYS A 364 19.22 21.33 19.38
C LYS A 364 18.84 19.85 19.59
N SER A 365 18.57 19.43 20.83
CA SER A 365 18.15 18.05 21.13
C SER A 365 16.83 17.66 20.46
N LEU A 366 15.92 18.63 20.28
CA LEU A 366 14.61 18.44 19.67
C LEU A 366 14.67 18.15 18.17
N TYR A 367 15.83 18.36 17.53
CA TYR A 367 16.05 18.19 16.10
C TYR A 367 17.07 17.10 15.76
N ARG A 368 17.48 16.30 16.76
CA ARG A 368 18.41 15.18 16.53
C ARG A 368 17.79 14.13 15.59
N GLY A 369 18.56 13.74 14.58
CA GLY A 369 18.11 12.77 13.57
C GLY A 369 17.34 13.37 12.38
N LEU A 370 17.11 14.70 12.35
CA LEU A 370 16.36 15.35 11.26
C LEU A 370 17.05 15.15 9.91
N LEU A 371 18.37 15.33 9.86
CA LEU A 371 19.14 15.17 8.63
C LEU A 371 19.08 13.72 8.10
N PRO A 372 19.34 12.67 8.90
CA PRO A 372 19.04 11.30 8.52
C PRO A 372 17.61 11.08 8.02
N ASN A 373 16.64 11.74 8.65
CA ASN A 373 15.24 11.64 8.25
C ASN A 373 14.99 12.19 6.84
N TYR A 374 15.70 13.23 6.40
CA TYR A 374 15.62 13.73 5.02
C TYR A 374 16.36 12.85 4.02
N LEU A 375 17.59 12.45 4.37
CA LEU A 375 18.44 11.65 3.48
C LEU A 375 17.83 10.30 3.10
N LYS A 376 16.98 9.71 3.96
CA LYS A 376 16.30 8.45 3.64
C LYS A 376 15.12 8.60 2.68
N VAL A 377 14.52 9.79 2.53
CA VAL A 377 13.24 9.93 1.81
C VAL A 377 13.41 9.65 0.33
N ALA A 378 14.39 10.28 -0.32
CA ALA A 378 14.62 10.10 -1.75
C ALA A 378 14.98 8.63 -2.11
N PRO A 379 15.93 7.96 -1.44
CA PRO A 379 16.20 6.55 -1.68
C PRO A 379 15.00 5.64 -1.40
N ALA A 380 14.22 5.92 -0.33
CA ALA A 380 13.03 5.14 -0.03
C ALA A 380 12.01 5.20 -1.17
N MET A 381 11.74 6.40 -1.69
CA MET A 381 10.80 6.59 -2.80
C MET A 381 11.31 5.98 -4.09
N GLY A 382 12.57 6.25 -4.45
CA GLY A 382 13.20 5.68 -5.65
C GLY A 382 13.13 4.16 -5.69
N VAL A 383 13.52 3.49 -4.60
CA VAL A 383 13.45 2.02 -4.51
C VAL A 383 12.01 1.52 -4.53
N THR A 384 11.08 2.20 -3.86
CA THR A 384 9.66 1.77 -3.86
C THR A 384 9.09 1.80 -5.27
N PHE A 385 9.25 2.91 -6.00
CA PHE A 385 8.72 3.02 -7.36
C PHE A 385 9.43 2.05 -8.32
N TYR A 386 10.76 2.02 -8.30
CA TYR A 386 11.52 1.11 -9.17
C TYR A 386 11.18 -0.36 -8.91
N SER A 387 11.16 -0.79 -7.65
CA SER A 387 10.80 -2.17 -7.31
C SER A 387 9.34 -2.48 -7.61
N TYR A 388 8.43 -1.51 -7.47
CA TYR A 388 7.02 -1.70 -7.80
C TYR A 388 6.83 -1.95 -9.30
N GLU A 389 7.43 -1.10 -10.15
CA GLU A 389 7.38 -1.27 -11.61
C GLU A 389 8.01 -2.58 -12.05
N LEU A 390 9.19 -2.92 -11.53
CA LEU A 390 9.85 -4.20 -11.83
C LEU A 390 8.99 -5.40 -11.42
N CYS A 391 8.36 -5.37 -10.25
CA CYS A 391 7.46 -6.43 -9.81
C CYS A 391 6.22 -6.54 -10.71
N LYS A 392 5.67 -5.39 -11.13
CA LYS A 392 4.51 -5.33 -12.03
C LYS A 392 4.84 -5.95 -13.39
N GLU A 393 6.01 -5.60 -13.95
CA GLU A 393 6.53 -6.15 -15.21
C GLU A 393 6.71 -7.68 -15.14
N ILE A 394 7.37 -8.18 -14.08
CA ILE A 394 7.61 -9.62 -13.88
C ILE A 394 6.30 -10.40 -13.73
N MET A 395 5.30 -9.82 -13.05
CA MET A 395 4.02 -10.49 -12.82
C MET A 395 3.00 -10.33 -13.96
N HIS A 396 3.38 -9.64 -15.05
CA HIS A 396 2.49 -9.30 -16.17
C HIS A 396 1.14 -8.70 -15.70
N ALA A 397 1.15 -7.95 -14.59
CA ALA A 397 -0.03 -7.20 -14.18
C ALA A 397 -0.07 -5.95 -15.06
N LYS A 398 -0.99 -5.89 -16.04
CA LYS A 398 -1.11 -4.73 -16.94
C LYS A 398 -1.64 -3.51 -16.21
#